data_AF-A0A7C1GH84-F1
#
_entry.id   AF-A0A7C1GH84-F1
#
_cell.length_a   1.000
_cell.length_b   1.000
_cell.length_c   1.000
_cell.angle_alpha   90.00
_cell.angle_beta   90.00
_cell.angle_gamma   90.00
#
_symmetry.space_group_name_H-M   'P 1'
#
loop_
_entity.id
_entity.type
_entity.pdbx_description
1 polymer ?
#
loop_
_entity_poly.entity_id
_entity_poly.type
_entity_poly.pdbx_seq_one_letter_code
_entity_poly.pdbx_strand_id
1 'polypeptide(L)'
;MVLSYWLFLTGVIFLAGALFSRFIVTGPSGADVCVIEGGKRCFGETASVVIFLSALFTFVFNLIHLVFHASVMTETPLTGVFPILPIFLVKTKYGQLILIRTILLLPLIIVAFLTIRRPRLWLALSGIALSFSIVVTLSISGHQGVNGYFNLPVVTDTLHITAAAPWIGGIFFIRLCYSFLLKAGGRDLWGVFPDLINRFSNLATYCVYVAGVTGIVLVFFRVKDFEVLTGTT
;
A
#
# COMPACT_ATOMS: atom_id res chain seq x y z
N MET A 1 3.94 -8.93 -17.19
CA MET A 1 4.55 -7.69 -16.65
C MET A 1 3.52 -6.70 -16.13
N VAL A 2 2.61 -6.17 -16.96
CA VAL A 2 1.65 -5.13 -16.54
C VAL A 2 0.75 -5.59 -15.38
N LEU A 3 0.15 -6.78 -15.49
CA LEU A 3 -0.73 -7.32 -14.44
C LEU A 3 -0.02 -7.48 -13.08
N SER A 4 1.20 -8.04 -13.07
CA SER A 4 1.96 -8.24 -11.83
C SER A 4 2.36 -6.92 -11.16
N TYR A 5 2.65 -5.88 -11.96
CA TYR A 5 2.90 -4.54 -11.43
C TYR A 5 1.67 -3.95 -10.76
N TRP A 6 0.50 -4.02 -11.40
CA TRP A 6 -0.75 -3.51 -10.83
C TRP A 6 -1.18 -4.29 -9.57
N LEU A 7 -1.01 -5.61 -9.55
CA LEU A 7 -1.29 -6.42 -8.36
C LEU A 7 -0.35 -6.10 -7.21
N PHE A 8 0.94 -5.88 -7.49
CA PHE A 8 1.88 -5.39 -6.49
C PHE A 8 1.51 -3.99 -5.98
N LEU A 9 1.25 -3.05 -6.88
CA LEU A 9 0.92 -1.66 -6.54
C LEU A 9 -0.35 -1.59 -5.69
N THR A 10 -1.42 -2.28 -6.10
CA THR A 10 -2.67 -2.36 -5.34
C THR A 10 -2.44 -2.98 -3.96
N GLY A 11 -1.59 -4.00 -3.85
CA GLY A 11 -1.18 -4.59 -2.58
C GLY A 11 -0.49 -3.59 -1.64
N VAL A 12 0.45 -2.78 -2.14
CA VAL A 12 1.12 -1.74 -1.34
C VAL A 12 0.14 -0.67 -0.86
N ILE A 13 -0.70 -0.16 -1.77
CA ILE A 13 -1.73 0.84 -1.46
C ILE A 13 -2.71 0.30 -0.41
N PHE A 14 -3.15 -0.95 -0.57
CA PHE A 14 -4.02 -1.61 0.39
C PHE A 14 -3.36 -1.78 1.75
N LEU A 15 -2.10 -2.24 1.82
CA LEU A 15 -1.39 -2.46 3.09
C LEU A 15 -1.18 -1.17 3.87
N ALA A 16 -0.68 -0.12 3.19
CA ALA A 16 -0.51 1.19 3.81
C ALA A 16 -1.86 1.74 4.30
N GLY A 17 -2.91 1.63 3.48
CA GLY A 17 -4.24 2.08 3.87
C GLY A 17 -4.87 1.28 5.01
N ALA A 18 -4.70 -0.04 5.01
CA ALA A 18 -5.23 -0.95 6.04
C ALA A 18 -4.55 -0.73 7.39
N LEU A 19 -3.22 -0.63 7.42
CA LEU A 19 -2.46 -0.40 8.66
C LEU A 19 -2.77 0.98 9.26
N PHE A 20 -2.86 2.00 8.41
CA PHE A 20 -3.19 3.36 8.86
C PHE A 20 -4.64 3.47 9.34
N SER A 21 -5.59 2.91 8.59
CA SER A 21 -7.01 2.89 8.96
C SER A 21 -7.24 2.06 10.22
N ARG A 22 -6.51 0.96 10.40
CA ARG A 22 -6.59 0.18 11.63
C ARG A 22 -6.16 1.00 12.86
N PHE A 23 -5.09 1.76 12.72
CA PHE A 23 -4.54 2.56 13.82
C PHE A 23 -5.39 3.79 14.17
N ILE A 24 -5.90 4.52 13.16
CA ILE A 24 -6.62 5.78 13.38
C ILE A 24 -8.15 5.61 13.46
N VAL A 25 -8.69 4.65 12.73
CA VAL A 25 -10.14 4.49 12.54
C VAL A 25 -10.67 3.33 13.38
N THR A 26 -10.27 2.08 13.09
CA THR A 26 -10.91 0.91 13.70
C THR A 26 -10.50 0.70 15.16
N GLY A 27 -9.22 0.89 15.50
CA GLY A 27 -8.72 0.79 16.87
C GLY A 27 -9.45 1.72 17.84
N PRO A 28 -9.44 3.05 17.61
CA PRO A 28 -10.11 4.02 18.48
C PRO A 28 -11.64 3.94 18.49
N SER A 29 -12.26 3.36 17.45
CA SER A 29 -13.71 3.12 17.43
C SER A 29 -14.15 1.95 18.32
N GLY A 30 -13.20 1.16 18.86
CA GLY A 30 -13.52 -0.08 19.56
C GLY A 30 -13.92 -1.23 18.63
N ALA A 31 -13.97 -1.00 17.31
CA ALA A 31 -14.29 -2.04 16.33
C ALA A 31 -13.33 -3.22 16.39
N ASP A 32 -12.06 -3.01 16.75
CA ASP A 32 -11.05 -4.08 16.88
C ASP A 32 -11.34 -5.04 18.05
N VAL A 33 -12.17 -4.65 19.02
CA VAL A 33 -12.62 -5.49 20.15
C VAL A 33 -13.76 -6.41 19.69
N CYS A 34 -13.92 -7.56 20.33
CA CYS A 34 -15.00 -8.50 20.03
C CYS A 34 -16.35 -7.89 20.41
N VAL A 35 -17.02 -7.27 19.42
CA VAL A 35 -18.36 -6.66 19.60
C VAL A 35 -19.48 -7.73 19.66
N ILE A 36 -19.24 -8.92 19.11
CA ILE A 36 -20.23 -10.01 19.05
C ILE A 36 -19.96 -11.01 20.19
N GLU A 37 -20.84 -11.06 21.19
CA GLU A 37 -20.80 -12.09 22.23
C GLU A 37 -21.07 -13.48 21.61
N GLY A 38 -20.14 -14.43 21.77
CA GLY A 38 -20.24 -15.79 21.22
C GLY A 38 -19.83 -15.95 19.75
N GLY A 39 -19.39 -14.88 19.06
CA GLY A 39 -18.85 -14.95 17.71
C GLY A 39 -17.47 -15.64 17.66
N LYS A 40 -17.25 -16.50 16.66
CA LYS A 40 -15.97 -17.26 16.52
C LYS A 40 -14.76 -16.40 16.11
N ARG A 41 -14.97 -15.17 15.62
CA ARG A 41 -13.90 -14.28 15.12
C ARG A 41 -14.25 -12.83 15.39
N CYS A 42 -13.25 -12.06 15.81
CA CYS A 42 -13.39 -10.63 16.06
C CYS A 42 -12.88 -9.82 14.85
N PHE A 43 -13.33 -8.56 14.70
CA PHE A 43 -12.90 -7.70 13.60
C PHE A 43 -11.38 -7.53 13.59
N GLY A 44 -10.76 -7.27 14.75
CA GLY A 44 -9.30 -7.09 14.86
C GLY A 44 -8.51 -8.34 14.44
N GLU A 45 -9.02 -9.54 14.69
CA GLU A 45 -8.40 -10.80 14.24
C GLU A 45 -8.53 -10.96 12.73
N THR A 46 -9.74 -10.75 12.19
CA THR A 46 -10.02 -10.79 10.74
C THR A 46 -9.14 -9.78 9.99
N ALA A 47 -9.03 -8.56 10.52
CA ALA A 47 -8.16 -7.51 10.00
C ALA A 47 -6.69 -7.92 10.00
N SER A 48 -6.17 -8.49 11.09
CA SER A 48 -4.78 -8.98 11.14
C SER A 48 -4.52 -10.06 10.09
N VAL A 49 -5.43 -11.01 9.92
CA VAL A 49 -5.30 -12.09 8.91
C VAL A 49 -5.34 -11.52 7.49
N VAL A 50 -6.27 -10.61 7.20
CA VAL A 50 -6.37 -9.96 5.89
C VAL A 50 -5.09 -9.17 5.56
N ILE A 51 -4.55 -8.41 6.52
CA ILE A 51 -3.30 -7.67 6.35
C ILE A 51 -2.13 -8.63 6.10
N PHE A 52 -2.01 -9.71 6.87
CA PHE A 52 -0.95 -10.70 6.69
C PHE A 52 -1.01 -11.39 5.33
N LEU A 53 -2.19 -11.87 4.90
CA LEU A 53 -2.35 -12.49 3.59
C LEU A 53 -2.04 -11.49 2.46
N SER A 54 -2.49 -10.24 2.60
CA SER A 54 -2.20 -9.18 1.63
C SER A 54 -0.70 -8.88 1.55
N ALA A 55 0.03 -8.91 2.68
CA ALA A 55 1.47 -8.74 2.72
C ALA A 55 2.20 -9.88 1.99
N LEU A 56 1.76 -11.12 2.20
CA LEU A 56 2.30 -12.28 1.51
C LEU A 56 2.07 -12.21 0.00
N PHE A 57 0.84 -11.91 -0.44
CA PHE A 57 0.53 -11.75 -1.87
C PHE A 57 1.32 -10.61 -2.50
N THR A 58 1.42 -9.46 -1.82
CA THR A 58 2.20 -8.31 -2.31
C THR A 58 3.67 -8.67 -2.48
N PHE A 59 4.25 -9.43 -1.55
CA PHE A 59 5.62 -9.93 -1.66
C PHE A 59 5.82 -10.87 -2.85
N VAL A 60 4.92 -11.83 -3.03
CA VAL A 60 4.96 -12.75 -4.19
C VAL A 60 4.85 -11.97 -5.51
N PHE A 61 3.92 -11.02 -5.61
CA PHE A 61 3.78 -10.21 -6.83
C PHE A 61 4.98 -9.29 -7.05
N ASN A 62 5.62 -8.78 -6.00
CA ASN A 62 6.87 -8.03 -6.11
C ASN A 62 8.02 -8.90 -6.68
N LEU A 63 8.16 -10.16 -6.23
CA LEU A 63 9.15 -11.08 -6.78
C LEU A 63 8.87 -11.45 -8.24
N ILE A 64 7.61 -11.71 -8.59
CA ILE A 64 7.21 -11.97 -9.98
C ILE A 64 7.54 -10.74 -10.83
N HIS A 65 7.16 -9.55 -10.37
CA HIS A 65 7.43 -8.30 -11.07
C HIS A 65 8.91 -8.04 -11.27
N LEU A 66 9.77 -8.34 -10.28
CA LEU A 66 11.23 -8.25 -10.39
C LEU A 66 11.75 -9.07 -11.58
N VAL A 67 11.36 -10.33 -11.68
CA VAL A 67 11.82 -11.24 -12.74
C VAL A 67 11.38 -10.76 -14.11
N PHE A 68 10.10 -10.38 -14.25
CA PHE A 68 9.58 -9.83 -15.51
C PHE A 68 10.25 -8.53 -15.91
N HIS A 69 10.47 -7.62 -14.96
CA HIS A 69 11.06 -6.32 -15.25
C HIS A 69 12.55 -6.43 -15.60
N ALA A 70 13.28 -7.35 -14.98
CA ALA A 70 14.66 -7.66 -15.36
C ALA A 70 14.72 -8.22 -16.79
N SER A 71 13.86 -9.18 -17.13
CA SER A 71 13.79 -9.77 -18.48
C SER A 71 13.55 -8.69 -19.55
N VAL A 72 12.62 -7.78 -19.32
CA VAL A 72 12.33 -6.68 -20.26
C VAL A 72 13.46 -5.68 -20.36
N MET A 73 14.05 -5.25 -19.24
CA MET A 73 15.12 -4.22 -19.24
C MET A 73 16.44 -4.72 -19.81
N THR A 74 16.70 -6.03 -19.71
CA THR A 74 17.93 -6.67 -20.20
C THR A 74 17.75 -7.35 -21.55
N GLU A 75 16.54 -7.26 -22.14
CA GLU A 75 16.18 -7.94 -23.38
C GLU A 75 16.48 -9.45 -23.36
N THR A 76 16.37 -10.08 -22.19
CA THR A 76 16.67 -11.50 -22.01
C THR A 76 15.40 -12.33 -21.83
N PRO A 77 15.32 -13.54 -22.42
CA PRO A 77 14.19 -14.42 -22.20
C PRO A 77 14.07 -14.84 -20.72
N LEU A 78 12.84 -15.13 -20.26
CA LEU A 78 12.57 -15.51 -18.87
C LEU A 78 13.38 -16.73 -18.39
N THR A 79 13.73 -17.65 -19.29
CA THR A 79 14.55 -18.82 -18.98
C THR A 79 16.02 -18.47 -18.71
N GLY A 80 16.51 -17.35 -19.24
CA GLY A 80 17.89 -16.89 -19.12
C GLY A 80 18.09 -15.71 -18.17
N VAL A 81 17.04 -15.22 -17.51
CA VAL A 81 17.13 -14.01 -16.68
C VAL A 81 17.83 -14.23 -15.33
N PHE A 82 17.73 -15.44 -14.76
CA PHE A 82 18.22 -15.74 -13.42
C PHE A 82 19.73 -15.48 -13.22
N PRO A 83 20.63 -15.88 -14.16
CA PRO A 83 22.05 -15.55 -14.07
C PRO A 83 22.35 -14.04 -14.10
N ILE A 84 21.46 -13.23 -14.69
CA ILE A 84 21.66 -11.79 -14.91
C ILE A 84 21.11 -10.97 -13.72
N LEU A 85 20.18 -11.53 -12.94
CA LEU A 85 19.56 -10.86 -11.79
C LEU A 85 20.56 -10.20 -10.83
N PRO A 86 21.69 -10.82 -10.41
CA PRO A 86 22.62 -10.18 -9.49
C PRO A 86 23.20 -8.89 -10.07
N ILE A 87 23.54 -8.89 -11.36
CA ILE A 87 24.08 -7.72 -12.06
C ILE A 87 22.99 -6.65 -12.16
N PHE A 88 21.78 -7.02 -12.57
CA PHE A 88 20.64 -6.10 -12.64
C PHE A 88 20.36 -5.42 -11.29
N LEU A 89 20.29 -6.20 -10.21
CA LEU A 89 19.99 -5.72 -8.86
C LEU A 89 21.05 -4.75 -8.33
N VAL A 90 22.33 -4.98 -8.64
CA VAL A 90 23.43 -4.17 -8.10
C VAL A 90 23.76 -2.97 -9.01
N LYS A 91 23.70 -3.15 -10.33
CA LYS A 91 24.17 -2.16 -11.31
C LYS A 91 23.09 -1.20 -11.79
N THR A 92 21.81 -1.48 -11.55
CA THR A 92 20.72 -0.59 -11.96
C THR A 92 20.09 0.11 -10.75
N LYS A 93 19.76 1.40 -10.89
CA LYS A 93 19.03 2.15 -9.85
C LYS A 93 17.69 1.48 -9.52
N TYR A 94 16.98 1.03 -10.55
CA TYR A 94 15.71 0.34 -10.37
C TYR A 94 15.87 -0.99 -9.62
N GLY A 95 16.88 -1.79 -9.98
CA GLY A 95 17.26 -3.05 -9.32
C GLY A 95 17.54 -2.86 -7.82
N GLN A 96 18.24 -1.79 -7.46
CA GLN A 96 18.50 -1.45 -6.05
C GLN A 96 17.21 -1.10 -5.30
N LEU A 97 16.31 -0.32 -5.91
CA LEU A 97 15.04 0.07 -5.27
C LEU A 97 14.10 -1.11 -5.06
N ILE A 98 14.00 -2.03 -6.03
CA ILE A 98 13.19 -3.24 -5.87
C ILE A 98 13.81 -4.22 -4.86
N LEU A 99 15.14 -4.25 -4.73
CA LEU A 99 15.81 -4.99 -3.66
C LEU A 99 15.44 -4.41 -2.29
N ILE A 100 15.51 -3.09 -2.12
CA ILE A 100 15.10 -2.39 -0.89
C ILE A 100 13.65 -2.73 -0.55
N ARG A 101 12.72 -2.67 -1.51
CA ARG A 101 11.31 -3.07 -1.30
C ARG A 101 11.16 -4.50 -0.83
N THR A 102 11.89 -5.42 -1.46
CA THR A 102 11.87 -6.84 -1.11
C THR A 102 12.32 -7.03 0.33
N ILE A 103 13.39 -6.35 0.72
CA ILE A 103 13.91 -6.35 2.10
C ILE A 103 12.91 -5.73 3.08
N LEU A 104 12.18 -4.67 2.71
CA LEU A 104 11.17 -4.02 3.57
C LEU A 104 9.89 -4.85 3.73
N LEU A 105 9.49 -5.61 2.70
CA LEU A 105 8.31 -6.47 2.74
C LEU A 105 8.47 -7.66 3.68
N LEU A 106 9.67 -8.21 3.83
CA LEU A 106 9.96 -9.31 4.75
C LEU A 106 9.63 -8.99 6.23
N PRO A 107 10.19 -7.93 6.86
CA PRO A 107 9.83 -7.55 8.22
C PRO A 107 8.37 -7.11 8.30
N LEU A 108 7.76 -6.55 7.23
CA LEU A 108 6.34 -6.23 7.24
C LEU A 108 5.47 -7.48 7.38
N ILE A 109 5.80 -8.57 6.68
CA ILE A 109 5.15 -9.88 6.82
C ILE A 109 5.30 -10.40 8.26
N ILE A 110 6.51 -10.30 8.83
CA ILE A 110 6.78 -10.73 10.20
C ILE A 110 5.94 -9.92 11.20
N VAL A 111 5.93 -8.60 11.08
CA VAL A 111 5.12 -7.70 11.93
C VAL A 111 3.64 -8.01 11.80
N ALA A 112 3.13 -8.21 10.57
CA ALA A 112 1.74 -8.59 10.33
C ALA A 112 1.40 -9.93 10.98
N PHE A 113 2.28 -10.92 10.88
CA PHE A 113 2.12 -12.24 11.51
C PHE A 113 2.12 -12.14 13.05
N LEU A 114 3.07 -11.42 13.63
CA LEU A 114 3.15 -11.23 15.09
C LEU A 114 1.91 -10.51 15.63
N THR A 115 1.35 -9.58 14.85
CA THR A 115 0.12 -8.84 15.20
C THR A 115 -1.12 -9.74 15.23
N ILE A 116 -1.15 -10.87 14.51
CA ILE A 116 -2.22 -11.88 14.63
C ILE A 116 -2.22 -12.48 16.05
N ARG A 117 -1.03 -12.76 16.59
CA ARG A 117 -0.89 -13.47 17.88
C ARG A 117 -0.95 -12.52 19.07
N ARG A 118 -0.27 -11.38 18.99
CA ARG A 118 -0.14 -10.41 20.08
C ARG A 118 -0.13 -8.98 19.55
N PRO A 119 -1.30 -8.33 19.43
CA PRO A 119 -1.35 -6.94 19.03
C PRO A 119 -0.63 -6.08 20.07
N ARG A 120 0.38 -5.32 19.63
CA ARG A 120 1.11 -4.35 20.46
C ARG A 120 1.26 -3.06 19.69
N LEU A 121 1.22 -1.93 20.41
CA LEU A 121 1.33 -0.60 19.81
C LEU A 121 2.58 -0.45 18.94
N TRP A 122 3.74 -0.91 19.42
CA TRP A 122 5.00 -0.81 18.67
C TRP A 122 5.01 -1.63 17.37
N LEU A 123 4.27 -2.75 17.31
CA LEU A 123 4.09 -3.54 16.08
C LEU A 123 3.20 -2.81 15.07
N ALA A 124 2.15 -2.13 15.55
CA ALA A 124 1.31 -1.31 14.67
C ALA A 124 2.11 -0.15 14.06
N LEU A 125 2.89 0.57 14.90
CA LEU A 125 3.73 1.67 14.44
C LEU A 125 4.83 1.20 13.49
N SER A 126 5.47 0.06 13.75
CA SER A 126 6.48 -0.49 12.84
C SER A 126 5.88 -0.92 11.50
N GLY A 127 4.68 -1.51 11.51
CA GLY A 127 3.93 -1.83 10.29
C GLY A 127 3.64 -0.59 9.45
N ILE A 128 3.16 0.50 10.07
CA ILE A 128 2.91 1.78 9.39
C ILE A 128 4.21 2.31 8.79
N ALA A 129 5.28 2.39 9.58
CA ALA A 129 6.57 2.90 9.12
C ALA A 129 7.15 2.10 7.95
N LEU A 130 7.05 0.76 7.99
CA LEU A 130 7.48 -0.12 6.90
C LEU A 130 6.63 0.08 5.64
N SER A 131 5.30 0.13 5.78
CA SER A 131 4.40 0.35 4.65
C SER A 131 4.64 1.70 3.96
N PHE A 132 4.88 2.76 4.75
CA PHE A 132 5.22 4.08 4.25
C PHE A 132 6.59 4.09 3.56
N SER A 133 7.58 3.40 4.13
CA SER A 133 8.90 3.24 3.49
C SER A 133 8.78 2.57 2.12
N ILE A 134 7.92 1.56 1.98
CA ILE A 134 7.64 0.93 0.68
C ILE A 134 6.98 1.92 -0.29
N VAL A 135 6.03 2.73 0.16
CA VAL A 135 5.42 3.79 -0.67
C VAL A 135 6.47 4.78 -1.18
N VAL A 136 7.37 5.25 -0.31
CA VAL A 136 8.46 6.16 -0.69
C VAL A 136 9.32 5.57 -1.82
N THR A 137 9.63 4.27 -1.74
CA THR A 137 10.39 3.64 -2.82
C THR A 137 9.64 3.67 -4.16
N LEU A 138 8.30 3.63 -4.20
CA LEU A 138 7.50 3.72 -5.43
C LEU A 138 7.73 5.05 -6.14
N SER A 139 7.60 6.15 -5.40
CA SER A 139 7.80 7.50 -5.93
C SER A 139 9.21 7.73 -6.45
N ILE A 140 10.22 7.21 -5.73
CA ILE A 140 11.62 7.32 -6.15
C ILE A 140 11.92 6.49 -7.41
N SER A 141 11.22 5.37 -7.62
CA SER A 141 11.44 4.52 -8.81
C SER A 141 10.76 5.03 -10.07
N GLY A 142 9.82 5.95 -9.95
CA GLY A 142 9.11 6.53 -11.08
C GLY A 142 9.98 7.54 -11.84
N HIS A 143 9.41 8.09 -12.91
CA HIS A 143 10.06 9.16 -13.70
C HIS A 143 10.50 10.37 -12.87
N GLN A 144 9.87 10.59 -11.72
CA GLN A 144 10.22 11.69 -10.82
C GLN A 144 11.64 11.56 -10.24
N GLY A 145 12.13 10.32 -10.07
CA GLY A 145 13.45 10.03 -9.52
C GLY A 145 14.62 10.21 -10.50
N VAL A 146 14.35 10.53 -11.78
CA VAL A 146 15.39 10.65 -12.81
C VAL A 146 16.38 11.77 -12.48
N ASN A 147 15.88 12.91 -11.99
CA ASN A 147 16.67 14.09 -11.64
C ASN A 147 17.12 14.12 -10.16
N GLY A 148 17.13 12.96 -9.48
CA GLY A 148 17.51 12.84 -8.08
C GLY A 148 16.35 12.45 -7.15
N TYR A 149 16.67 12.15 -5.89
CA TYR A 149 15.73 11.57 -4.93
C TYR A 149 15.02 12.59 -4.03
N PHE A 150 15.58 13.79 -3.90
CA PHE A 150 15.06 14.86 -3.03
C PHE A 150 14.68 16.09 -3.85
N ASN A 151 13.89 15.88 -4.89
CA ASN A 151 13.32 16.97 -5.68
C ASN A 151 11.83 17.15 -5.39
N LEU A 152 11.31 18.32 -5.71
CA LEU A 152 9.92 18.67 -5.44
C LEU A 152 8.91 17.68 -6.10
N PRO A 153 9.11 17.23 -7.35
CA PRO A 153 8.27 16.19 -7.94
C PRO A 153 8.22 14.87 -7.15
N VAL A 154 9.36 14.36 -6.65
CA VAL A 154 9.40 13.12 -5.86
C VAL A 154 8.70 13.30 -4.52
N VAL A 155 8.93 14.42 -3.83
CA VAL A 155 8.25 14.71 -2.55
C VAL A 155 6.74 14.83 -2.77
N THR A 156 6.33 15.54 -3.82
CA THR A 156 4.91 15.73 -4.15
C THR A 156 4.24 14.40 -4.51
N ASP A 157 4.91 13.55 -5.30
CA ASP A 157 4.43 12.21 -5.66
C ASP A 157 4.35 11.30 -4.43
N THR A 158 5.34 11.37 -3.53
CA THR A 158 5.33 10.62 -2.27
C THR A 158 4.14 11.04 -1.40
N LEU A 159 3.90 12.35 -1.24
CA LEU A 159 2.74 12.87 -0.50
C LEU A 159 1.42 12.45 -1.16
N HIS A 160 1.34 12.50 -2.49
CA HIS A 160 0.17 12.08 -3.25
C HIS A 160 -0.17 10.61 -2.98
N ILE A 161 0.78 9.69 -3.17
CA ILE A 161 0.57 8.25 -2.97
C ILE A 161 0.29 7.94 -1.50
N THR A 162 0.99 8.61 -0.57
CA THR A 162 0.77 8.46 0.87
C THR A 162 -0.62 8.91 1.28
N ALA A 163 -1.17 9.95 0.68
CA ALA A 163 -2.54 10.39 0.95
C ALA A 163 -3.57 9.49 0.27
N ALA A 164 -3.31 9.04 -0.96
CA ALA A 164 -4.18 8.14 -1.70
C ALA A 164 -4.31 6.77 -1.02
N ALA A 165 -3.27 6.28 -0.34
CA ALA A 165 -3.27 4.96 0.27
C ALA A 165 -4.29 4.77 1.41
N PRO A 166 -4.33 5.60 2.48
CA PRO A 166 -5.39 5.55 3.49
C PRO A 166 -6.78 5.79 2.94
N TRP A 167 -6.93 6.64 1.93
CA TRP A 167 -8.24 6.86 1.31
C TRP A 167 -8.73 5.62 0.55
N ILE A 168 -8.01 5.20 -0.49
CA ILE A 168 -8.44 4.10 -1.35
C ILE A 168 -8.31 2.75 -0.61
N GLY A 169 -7.13 2.47 -0.05
CA GLY A 169 -6.86 1.24 0.68
C GLY A 169 -7.72 1.08 1.93
N GLY A 170 -8.01 2.19 2.64
CA GLY A 170 -8.90 2.18 3.81
C GLY A 170 -10.34 1.80 3.48
N ILE A 171 -10.91 2.31 2.38
CA ILE A 171 -12.25 1.91 1.90
C ILE A 171 -12.30 0.39 1.69
N PHE A 172 -11.34 -0.15 0.92
CA PHE A 172 -11.31 -1.57 0.62
C PHE A 172 -11.09 -2.42 1.88
N PHE A 173 -10.21 -1.98 2.78
CA PHE A 173 -9.94 -2.66 4.05
C PHE A 173 -11.20 -2.75 4.92
N ILE A 174 -11.88 -1.62 5.16
CA ILE A 174 -13.09 -1.56 5.98
C ILE A 174 -14.19 -2.41 5.32
N ARG A 175 -14.42 -2.23 4.02
CA ARG A 175 -15.45 -2.99 3.29
C ARG A 175 -15.19 -4.49 3.33
N LEU A 176 -13.95 -4.92 3.13
CA LEU A 176 -13.57 -6.34 3.11
C LEU A 176 -13.78 -6.97 4.49
N CYS A 177 -13.25 -6.35 5.55
CA CYS A 177 -13.38 -6.86 6.92
C CYS A 177 -14.85 -6.90 7.38
N TYR A 178 -15.62 -5.85 7.10
CA TYR A 178 -17.03 -5.78 7.47
C TYR A 178 -17.88 -6.80 6.72
N SER A 179 -17.57 -7.07 5.44
CA SER A 179 -18.27 -8.09 4.64
C SER A 179 -18.12 -9.50 5.21
N PHE A 180 -16.94 -9.84 5.74
CA PHE A 180 -16.72 -11.13 6.39
C PHE A 180 -17.53 -11.28 7.68
N LEU A 181 -17.71 -10.20 8.43
CA LEU A 181 -18.43 -10.21 9.71
C LEU A 181 -19.95 -10.17 9.56
N LEU A 182 -20.47 -9.40 8.59
CA LEU A 182 -21.90 -9.41 8.28
C LEU A 182 -22.38 -10.81 7.87
N LYS A 183 -21.58 -11.52 7.07
CA LYS A 183 -21.83 -12.93 6.72
C LYS A 183 -21.83 -13.86 7.94
N ALA A 184 -21.16 -13.49 9.02
CA ALA A 184 -21.09 -14.26 10.26
C ALA A 184 -22.19 -13.88 11.28
N GLY A 185 -23.19 -13.06 10.90
CA GLY A 185 -24.34 -12.74 11.75
C GLY A 185 -24.20 -11.50 12.63
N GLY A 186 -23.18 -10.66 12.41
CA GLY A 186 -22.85 -9.50 13.26
C GLY A 186 -23.79 -8.30 13.14
N ARG A 187 -25.05 -8.41 13.58
CA ARG A 187 -25.95 -7.25 13.73
C ARG A 187 -25.48 -6.27 14.82
N ASP A 188 -24.69 -6.71 15.78
CA ASP A 188 -24.21 -5.86 16.87
C ASP A 188 -23.14 -4.84 16.41
N LEU A 189 -22.59 -5.02 15.21
CA LEU A 189 -21.64 -4.09 14.59
C LEU A 189 -22.27 -2.77 14.16
N TRP A 190 -23.61 -2.68 14.12
CA TRP A 190 -24.31 -1.44 13.79
C TRP A 190 -24.09 -0.34 14.84
N GLY A 191 -23.83 -0.69 16.10
CA GLY A 191 -23.57 0.29 17.16
C GLY A 191 -22.26 1.07 16.99
N VAL A 192 -21.23 0.43 16.44
CA VAL A 192 -19.89 1.03 16.23
C VAL A 192 -19.76 1.68 14.85
N PHE A 193 -20.67 1.34 13.93
CA PHE A 193 -20.60 1.75 12.53
C PHE A 193 -20.64 3.28 12.31
N PRO A 194 -21.48 4.07 13.01
CA PRO A 194 -21.49 5.53 12.86
C PRO A 194 -20.15 6.17 13.24
N ASP A 195 -19.54 5.75 14.34
CA ASP A 195 -18.24 6.27 14.79
C ASP A 195 -17.11 5.89 13.85
N LEU A 196 -17.14 4.65 13.33
CA LEU A 196 -16.21 4.18 12.32
C LEU A 196 -16.31 5.03 11.04
N ILE A 197 -17.53 5.27 10.54
CA ILE A 197 -17.77 6.11 9.36
C ILE A 197 -17.29 7.53 9.62
N ASN A 198 -17.63 8.14 10.75
CA ASN A 198 -17.24 9.52 11.05
C ASN A 198 -15.71 9.68 11.08
N ARG A 199 -15.01 8.75 11.73
CA ARG A 199 -13.54 8.73 11.76
C ARG A 199 -12.93 8.53 10.37
N PHE A 200 -13.49 7.60 9.58
CA PHE A 200 -13.01 7.34 8.23
C PHE A 200 -13.26 8.53 7.30
N SER A 201 -14.45 9.13 7.35
CA SER A 201 -14.83 10.30 6.54
C SER A 201 -13.94 11.50 6.84
N ASN A 202 -13.62 11.76 8.12
CA ASN A 202 -12.69 12.81 8.50
C ASN A 202 -11.29 12.55 7.93
N LEU A 203 -10.76 11.33 8.09
CA LEU A 203 -9.47 10.94 7.53
C LEU A 203 -9.46 11.05 6.00
N ALA A 204 -10.49 10.52 5.33
CA ALA A 204 -10.62 10.53 3.88
C ALA A 204 -10.68 11.96 3.34
N THR A 205 -11.34 12.89 4.04
CA THR A 205 -11.40 14.30 3.64
C THR A 205 -10.00 14.92 3.57
N TYR A 206 -9.17 14.73 4.61
CA TYR A 206 -7.79 15.20 4.61
C TYR A 206 -6.96 14.53 3.51
N CYS A 207 -7.10 13.20 3.36
CA CYS A 207 -6.40 12.45 2.32
C CYS A 207 -6.76 12.92 0.91
N VAL A 208 -8.04 13.13 0.61
CA VAL A 208 -8.51 13.61 -0.70
C VAL A 208 -8.01 15.02 -0.97
N TYR A 209 -8.02 15.90 0.04
CA TYR A 209 -7.49 17.26 -0.11
C TYR A 209 -6.00 17.24 -0.44
N VAL A 210 -5.19 16.49 0.32
CA VAL A 210 -3.75 16.37 0.07
C VAL A 210 -3.47 15.72 -1.29
N ALA A 211 -4.16 14.63 -1.63
CA ALA A 211 -4.02 13.96 -2.92
C ALA A 211 -4.44 14.89 -4.08
N GLY A 212 -5.52 15.66 -3.93
CA GLY A 212 -5.98 16.62 -4.93
C GLY A 212 -4.94 17.72 -5.19
N VAL A 213 -4.47 18.38 -4.13
CA VAL A 213 -3.47 19.46 -4.24
C VAL A 213 -2.17 18.93 -4.86
N THR A 214 -1.64 17.81 -4.34
CA THR A 214 -0.40 17.21 -4.87
C THR A 214 -0.57 16.72 -6.30
N GLY A 215 -1.74 16.19 -6.67
CA GLY A 215 -2.05 15.78 -8.03
C GLY A 215 -2.02 16.95 -9.01
N ILE A 216 -2.63 18.08 -8.64
CA ILE A 216 -2.61 19.32 -9.43
C ILE A 216 -1.16 19.78 -9.64
N VAL A 217 -0.35 19.83 -8.58
CA VAL A 217 1.06 20.23 -8.65
C VAL A 217 1.85 19.28 -9.59
N LEU A 218 1.64 17.97 -9.49
CA LEU A 218 2.30 16.99 -10.35
C LEU A 218 1.91 17.14 -11.83
N VAL A 219 0.66 17.51 -12.12
CA VAL A 219 0.21 17.77 -13.49
C VAL A 219 1.00 18.93 -14.09
N PHE A 220 1.19 20.05 -13.38
CA PHE A 220 2.01 21.17 -13.87
C PHE A 220 3.47 20.79 -14.15
N PHE A 221 4.04 19.85 -13.37
CA PHE A 221 5.38 19.37 -13.64
C PHE A 221 5.47 18.40 -14.82
N ARG A 222 4.38 17.69 -15.16
CA ARG A 222 4.36 16.67 -16.22
C ARG A 222 3.89 17.22 -17.56
N VAL A 223 2.84 18.03 -17.55
CA VAL A 223 2.25 18.66 -18.74
C VAL A 223 2.87 20.05 -18.86
N LYS A 224 4.00 20.14 -19.56
CA LYS A 224 4.70 21.41 -19.77
C LYS A 224 3.91 22.38 -20.65
N ASP A 225 3.11 21.86 -21.58
CA ASP A 225 2.27 22.63 -22.49
C ASP A 225 0.94 21.92 -22.76
N PHE A 226 -0.16 22.68 -22.78
CA PHE A 226 -1.49 22.18 -23.13
C PHE A 226 -1.57 21.68 -24.58
N GLU A 227 -0.71 22.17 -25.47
CA GLU A 227 -0.58 21.68 -26.84
C GLU A 227 -0.22 20.18 -26.90
N VAL A 228 0.47 19.63 -25.88
CA VAL A 228 0.79 18.19 -25.80
C VAL A 228 -0.46 17.33 -25.55
N LEU A 229 -1.52 17.90 -24.98
CA LEU A 229 -2.78 17.18 -24.71
C LEU A 229 -3.75 17.21 -25.90
N THR A 230 -3.63 18.20 -26.78
CA THR A 230 -4.50 18.37 -27.96
C THR A 230 -3.81 18.10 -29.29
N GLY A 231 -2.47 18.10 -29.30
CA GLY A 231 -1.63 17.84 -30.45
C GLY A 231 -1.32 16.36 -30.60
N THR A 232 -2.29 15.58 -31.05
CA THR A 232 -2.00 14.27 -31.67
C THR A 232 -1.84 14.49 -33.18
N THR A 233 -0.60 14.75 -33.61
CA THR A 233 -0.19 14.56 -35.01
C THR A 233 0.81 13.43 -35.08
#